data_AF-A0A1Y1Q1G0-F1
#
_entry.id   AF-A0A1Y1Q1G0-F1
#
_cell.length_a   1.000
_cell.length_b   1.000
_cell.length_c   1.000
_cell.angle_alpha   90.00
_cell.angle_beta   90.00
_cell.angle_gamma   90.00
#
_symmetry.space_group_name_H-M   'P 1'
#
loop_
_entity.id
_entity.type
_entity.pdbx_description
1 polymer ?
#
loop_
_entity_poly.entity_id
_entity_poly.type
_entity_poly.pdbx_seq_one_letter_code
_entity_poly.pdbx_strand_id
1 'polypeptide(L)'
;MNNHETQDSVQHFAALKVYYQAAQYNDSSPSSLLYFILRQVDSDILLTNLELSWLRENNLIDTIKCIESKSKHIDELVAEANRLFKKYLPSIYGRLTKESLSKPIHFILKKLEMRHLLTPHEISYLNSNDHPQLVAIAEFQALMVKYQVTQYPDSHPSSPLFAILKQLDVQELLSLQQIEWLQSQQLPEIFAVFKHQEHGRNLQFTALKEKYQAGGYADTSYLSRPLYEILQQLDANQPVSNLQIDWLKQQRLVETIAIVEEQKNLRNFEALKHKYEVTAFQESSISSHLYKVLKKIEAGDSLSDPDFNFLNKRKLVSTLAIYVRMKIGRNQVLTETEYNWLVQNRQNHKLLENQEVLCYLVSRKLDDGKPLDETEAAWFIVEVEAKIKRKPRPNTIG
;
A
#
# COMPACT_ATOMS: atom_id res chain seq x y z
N MET A 1 -53.58 33.31 -9.10
CA MET A 1 -53.01 32.91 -7.79
C MET A 1 -53.99 31.95 -7.17
N ASN A 2 -53.54 30.73 -6.88
CA ASN A 2 -54.39 29.59 -6.56
C ASN A 2 -54.92 29.68 -5.14
N ASN A 3 -56.22 29.43 -4.93
CA ASN A 3 -56.87 29.39 -3.60
C ASN A 3 -56.17 28.45 -2.58
N HIS A 4 -55.35 27.53 -3.04
CA HIS A 4 -54.57 26.62 -2.19
C HIS A 4 -53.41 27.33 -1.46
N GLU A 5 -52.69 28.26 -2.09
CA GLU A 5 -51.54 28.97 -1.47
C GLU A 5 -51.99 29.88 -0.32
N THR A 6 -53.18 30.47 -0.45
CA THR A 6 -53.80 31.29 0.59
C THR A 6 -54.24 30.44 1.77
N GLN A 7 -54.72 29.21 1.55
CA GLN A 7 -55.14 28.32 2.62
C GLN A 7 -53.96 27.78 3.45
N ASP A 8 -52.86 27.40 2.78
CA ASP A 8 -51.64 26.94 3.45
C ASP A 8 -51.02 28.06 4.31
N SER A 9 -51.05 29.31 3.81
CA SER A 9 -50.54 30.47 4.55
C SER A 9 -51.36 30.80 5.81
N VAL A 10 -52.69 30.64 5.76
CA VAL A 10 -53.55 30.83 6.93
C VAL A 10 -53.29 29.75 7.99
N GLN A 11 -53.13 28.50 7.57
CA GLN A 11 -52.79 27.40 8.49
C GLN A 11 -51.42 27.61 9.13
N HIS A 12 -50.43 28.01 8.34
CA HIS A 12 -49.10 28.33 8.83
C HIS A 12 -49.13 29.50 9.83
N PHE A 13 -49.85 30.58 9.54
CA PHE A 13 -49.98 31.70 10.50
C PHE A 13 -50.64 31.27 11.81
N ALA A 14 -51.71 30.46 11.74
CA ALA A 14 -52.35 29.93 12.94
C ALA A 14 -51.38 29.10 13.79
N ALA A 15 -50.55 28.26 13.16
CA ALA A 15 -49.50 27.50 13.85
C ALA A 15 -48.46 28.41 14.50
N LEU A 16 -47.96 29.43 13.79
CA LEU A 16 -47.01 30.40 14.33
C LEU A 16 -47.59 31.18 15.52
N LYS A 17 -48.86 31.58 15.46
CA LYS A 17 -49.53 32.27 16.58
C LYS A 17 -49.60 31.38 17.82
N VAL A 18 -49.85 30.08 17.68
CA VAL A 18 -49.84 29.15 18.81
C VAL A 18 -48.42 29.01 19.37
N TYR A 19 -47.44 28.76 18.50
CA TYR A 19 -46.04 28.56 18.88
C TYR A 19 -45.46 29.79 19.61
N TYR A 20 -45.70 30.99 19.08
CA TYR A 20 -45.25 32.27 19.65
C TYR A 20 -46.27 32.93 20.58
N GLN A 21 -47.24 32.18 21.12
CA GLN A 21 -48.17 32.64 22.15
C GLN A 21 -48.96 33.93 21.78
N ALA A 22 -49.23 34.13 20.49
CA ALA A 22 -49.97 35.26 19.93
C ALA A 22 -51.42 34.89 19.55
N ALA A 23 -51.97 33.79 20.09
CA ALA A 23 -53.29 33.27 19.72
C ALA A 23 -54.43 34.31 19.89
N GLN A 24 -54.29 35.19 20.89
CA GLN A 24 -55.24 36.26 21.21
C GLN A 24 -55.26 37.43 20.21
N TYR A 25 -54.34 37.48 19.24
CA TYR A 25 -54.35 38.52 18.21
C TYR A 25 -55.46 38.28 17.20
N ASN A 26 -56.34 39.26 16.98
CA ASN A 26 -57.57 39.04 16.21
C ASN A 26 -57.34 38.81 14.71
N ASP A 27 -56.36 39.49 14.11
CA ASP A 27 -56.09 39.35 12.68
C ASP A 27 -55.41 38.01 12.39
N SER A 28 -55.97 37.29 11.42
CA SER A 28 -55.50 35.99 10.94
C SER A 28 -55.22 36.01 9.43
N SER A 29 -55.16 37.21 8.84
CA SER A 29 -54.84 37.41 7.43
C SER A 29 -53.38 37.07 7.14
N PRO A 30 -53.06 36.38 6.03
CA PRO A 30 -51.70 36.22 5.54
C PRO A 30 -51.01 37.55 5.14
N SER A 31 -51.73 38.67 5.14
CA SER A 31 -51.18 40.01 4.95
C SER A 31 -50.93 40.75 6.28
N SER A 32 -51.17 40.10 7.42
CA SER A 32 -50.98 40.68 8.75
C SER A 32 -49.50 41.02 9.00
N LEU A 33 -49.25 42.18 9.62
CA LEU A 33 -47.89 42.54 10.05
C LEU A 33 -47.36 41.56 11.11
N LEU A 34 -48.22 41.05 11.99
CA LEU A 34 -47.83 40.01 12.93
C LEU A 34 -47.36 38.74 12.21
N TYR A 35 -48.04 38.33 11.13
CA TYR A 35 -47.61 37.17 10.35
C TYR A 35 -46.24 37.38 9.71
N PHE A 36 -45.99 38.58 9.17
CA PHE A 36 -44.68 38.93 8.63
C PHE A 36 -43.57 38.83 9.68
N ILE A 37 -43.79 39.44 10.86
CA ILE A 37 -42.85 39.42 11.99
C ILE A 37 -42.60 38.00 12.49
N LEU A 38 -43.65 37.19 12.69
CA LEU A 38 -43.49 35.82 13.18
C LEU A 38 -42.75 34.93 12.16
N ARG A 39 -43.00 35.09 10.86
CA ARG A 39 -42.23 34.38 9.82
C ARG A 39 -40.76 34.78 9.81
N GLN A 40 -40.45 36.05 10.05
CA GLN A 40 -39.06 36.51 10.16
C GLN A 40 -38.36 35.81 11.33
N VAL A 41 -38.98 35.80 12.52
CA VAL A 41 -38.41 35.11 13.69
C VAL A 41 -38.33 33.61 13.48
N ASP A 42 -39.33 33.01 12.82
CA ASP A 42 -39.33 31.58 12.52
C ASP A 42 -38.17 31.22 11.59
N SER A 43 -37.82 32.13 10.68
CA SER A 43 -36.64 32.06 9.79
C SER A 43 -35.34 32.56 10.46
N ASP A 44 -35.32 32.71 11.78
CA ASP A 44 -34.18 33.17 12.59
C ASP A 44 -33.65 34.59 12.25
N ILE A 45 -34.47 35.42 11.63
CA ILE A 45 -34.17 36.84 11.36
C ILE A 45 -34.40 37.66 12.63
N LEU A 46 -33.43 38.51 12.98
CA LEU A 46 -33.52 39.40 14.13
C LEU A 46 -34.55 40.51 13.89
N LEU A 47 -35.44 40.70 14.86
CA LEU A 47 -36.37 41.83 14.84
C LEU A 47 -35.66 43.14 15.15
N THR A 48 -36.08 44.18 14.45
CA THR A 48 -35.68 45.56 14.69
C THR A 48 -36.36 46.13 15.94
N ASN A 49 -35.80 47.22 16.47
CA ASN A 49 -36.43 47.97 17.56
C ASN A 49 -37.84 48.48 17.20
N LEU A 50 -38.12 48.70 15.92
CA LEU A 50 -39.42 49.12 15.42
C LEU A 50 -40.44 47.99 15.54
N GLU A 51 -40.08 46.78 15.09
CA GLU A 51 -40.95 45.59 15.17
C GLU A 51 -41.19 45.18 16.62
N LEU A 52 -40.16 45.24 17.48
CA LEU A 52 -40.31 44.99 18.92
C LEU A 52 -41.22 46.03 19.60
N SER A 53 -41.09 47.31 19.23
CA SER A 53 -41.98 48.37 19.73
C SER A 53 -43.42 48.13 19.28
N TRP A 54 -43.63 47.75 18.03
CA TRP A 54 -44.95 47.40 17.50
C TRP A 54 -45.60 46.23 18.27
N LEU A 55 -44.83 45.17 18.59
CA LEU A 55 -45.33 44.06 19.41
C LEU A 55 -45.75 44.51 20.82
N ARG A 56 -45.01 45.45 21.43
CA ARG A 56 -45.37 46.02 22.75
C ARG A 56 -46.65 46.85 22.68
N GLU A 57 -46.78 47.69 21.66
CA GLU A 57 -47.97 48.53 21.43
C GLU A 57 -49.24 47.69 21.20
N ASN A 58 -49.10 46.48 20.66
CA ASN A 58 -50.20 45.53 20.45
C ASN A 58 -50.43 44.56 21.62
N ASN A 59 -49.83 44.80 22.80
CA ASN A 59 -49.94 43.96 24.01
C ASN A 59 -49.50 42.49 23.82
N LEU A 60 -48.56 42.22 22.91
CA LEU A 60 -48.04 40.88 22.62
C LEU A 60 -46.80 40.55 23.49
N ILE A 61 -46.91 40.76 24.80
CA ILE A 61 -45.77 40.65 25.74
C ILE A 61 -45.25 39.21 25.84
N ASP A 62 -46.13 38.21 25.88
CA ASP A 62 -45.71 36.81 25.97
C ASP A 62 -45.08 36.31 24.67
N THR A 63 -45.53 36.84 23.52
CA THR A 63 -44.86 36.66 22.22
C THR A 63 -43.43 37.20 22.25
N ILE A 64 -43.22 38.42 22.78
CA ILE A 64 -41.87 38.99 22.93
C ILE A 64 -40.98 38.08 23.79
N LYS A 65 -41.47 37.63 24.95
CA LYS A 65 -40.70 36.72 25.83
C LYS A 65 -40.36 35.40 25.12
N CYS A 66 -41.30 34.84 24.36
CA CYS A 66 -41.07 33.62 23.59
C CYS A 66 -39.98 33.82 22.52
N ILE A 67 -40.03 34.93 21.78
CA ILE A 67 -39.03 35.30 20.77
C ILE A 67 -37.65 35.49 21.42
N GLU A 68 -37.57 36.22 22.54
CA GLU A 68 -36.33 36.43 23.28
C GLU A 68 -35.73 35.12 23.81
N SER A 69 -36.56 34.21 24.33
CA SER A 69 -36.13 32.89 24.78
C SER A 69 -35.57 32.05 23.62
N LYS A 70 -36.21 32.07 22.45
CA LYS A 70 -35.69 31.41 21.24
C LYS A 70 -34.33 32.01 20.84
N SER A 71 -34.21 33.34 20.85
CA SER A 71 -32.95 34.02 20.51
C SER A 71 -31.81 33.64 21.47
N LYS A 72 -32.07 33.63 22.78
CA LYS A 72 -31.07 33.23 23.79
C LYS A 72 -30.57 31.81 23.57
N HIS A 73 -31.47 30.87 23.27
CA HIS A 73 -31.09 29.49 22.97
C HIS A 73 -30.21 29.40 21.71
N ILE A 74 -30.53 30.18 20.68
CA ILE A 74 -29.68 30.27 19.47
C ILE A 74 -28.30 30.82 19.83
N ASP A 75 -28.21 31.86 20.66
CA ASP A 75 -26.93 32.42 21.09
C ASP A 75 -26.08 31.42 21.89
N GLU A 76 -26.72 30.58 22.72
CA GLU A 76 -26.06 29.46 23.41
C GLU A 76 -25.53 28.41 22.44
N LEU A 77 -26.31 28.03 21.42
CA LEU A 77 -25.85 27.11 20.36
C LEU A 77 -24.71 27.70 19.53
N VAL A 78 -24.76 29.00 19.22
CA VAL A 78 -23.67 29.70 18.54
C VAL A 78 -22.40 29.72 19.41
N ALA A 79 -22.53 29.97 20.71
CA ALA A 79 -21.41 29.93 21.64
C ALA A 79 -20.81 28.51 21.74
N GLU A 80 -21.63 27.47 21.79
CA GLU A 80 -21.18 26.08 21.76
C GLU A 80 -20.45 25.76 20.45
N ALA A 81 -21.04 26.10 19.31
CA ALA A 81 -20.41 25.90 18.01
C ALA A 81 -19.04 26.60 17.97
N ASN A 82 -18.98 27.88 18.36
CA ASN A 82 -17.72 28.61 18.44
C ASN A 82 -16.67 27.90 19.31
N ARG A 83 -17.07 27.33 20.45
CA ARG A 83 -16.19 26.52 21.32
C ARG A 83 -15.66 25.28 20.59
N LEU A 84 -16.52 24.54 19.90
CA LEU A 84 -16.15 23.36 19.13
C LEU A 84 -15.20 23.69 17.97
N PHE A 85 -15.51 24.72 17.20
CA PHE A 85 -14.65 25.18 16.11
C PHE A 85 -13.30 25.68 16.63
N LYS A 86 -13.26 26.40 17.76
CA LYS A 86 -11.99 26.81 18.39
C LYS A 86 -11.12 25.61 18.74
N LYS A 87 -11.72 24.54 19.26
CA LYS A 87 -11.04 23.32 19.71
C LYS A 87 -10.51 22.50 18.53
N TYR A 88 -11.33 22.32 17.50
CA TYR A 88 -11.07 21.34 16.42
C TYR A 88 -10.59 21.97 15.10
N LEU A 89 -10.94 23.23 14.85
CA LEU A 89 -10.66 23.98 13.62
C LEU A 89 -10.22 25.43 13.93
N PRO A 90 -9.13 25.64 14.69
CA PRO A 90 -8.72 26.97 15.14
C PRO A 90 -8.43 27.96 14.00
N SER A 91 -8.09 27.46 12.80
CA SER A 91 -7.86 28.28 11.60
C SER A 91 -9.12 28.96 11.04
N ILE A 92 -10.30 28.43 11.35
CA ILE A 92 -11.61 28.95 10.87
C ILE A 92 -12.31 29.76 11.98
N TYR A 93 -11.72 29.81 13.18
CA TYR A 93 -12.25 30.53 14.33
C TYR A 93 -12.41 32.04 14.05
N GLY A 94 -13.55 32.60 14.46
CA GLY A 94 -13.88 34.02 14.31
C GLY A 94 -14.69 34.41 13.06
N ARG A 95 -15.03 33.46 12.18
CA ARG A 95 -15.87 33.69 10.97
C ARG A 95 -17.23 32.98 11.00
N LEU A 96 -17.77 32.68 12.19
CA LEU A 96 -18.98 31.88 12.32
C LEU A 96 -20.20 32.78 12.52
N THR A 97 -21.19 32.63 11.64
CA THR A 97 -22.51 33.25 11.73
C THR A 97 -23.54 32.20 12.18
N LYS A 98 -24.79 32.63 12.44
CA LYS A 98 -25.91 31.69 12.71
C LYS A 98 -26.08 30.67 11.56
N GLU A 99 -25.81 31.07 10.32
CA GLU A 99 -25.81 30.18 9.15
C GLU A 99 -24.73 29.09 9.21
N SER A 100 -23.70 29.23 10.04
CA SER A 100 -22.73 28.15 10.24
C SER A 100 -23.29 27.00 11.06
N LEU A 101 -24.39 27.19 11.81
CA LEU A 101 -25.05 26.12 12.57
C LEU A 101 -25.74 25.10 11.66
N SER A 102 -26.17 25.51 10.45
CA SER A 102 -26.81 24.63 9.48
C SER A 102 -25.83 23.83 8.64
N LYS A 103 -24.52 24.09 8.77
CA LYS A 103 -23.49 23.33 8.03
C LYS A 103 -23.31 21.93 8.62
N PRO A 104 -23.18 20.88 7.79
CA PRO A 104 -22.94 19.51 8.26
C PRO A 104 -21.75 19.37 9.22
N ILE A 105 -20.73 20.23 9.05
CA ILE A 105 -19.53 20.26 9.89
C ILE A 105 -19.85 20.49 11.37
N HIS A 106 -20.85 21.30 11.73
CA HIS A 106 -21.20 21.55 13.13
C HIS A 106 -21.71 20.27 13.81
N PHE A 107 -22.58 19.53 13.12
CA PHE A 107 -23.08 18.24 13.59
C PHE A 107 -21.96 17.21 13.76
N ILE A 108 -21.03 17.15 12.81
CA ILE A 108 -19.84 16.28 12.90
C ILE A 108 -18.98 16.66 14.11
N LEU A 109 -18.70 17.95 14.33
CA LEU A 109 -17.92 18.40 15.49
C LEU A 109 -18.62 18.06 16.83
N LYS A 110 -19.95 18.19 16.89
CA LYS A 110 -20.73 17.80 18.06
C LYS A 110 -20.64 16.28 18.32
N LYS A 111 -20.73 15.46 17.27
CA LYS A 111 -20.51 14.01 17.38
C LYS A 111 -19.12 13.67 17.91
N LEU A 112 -18.08 14.33 17.40
CA LEU A 112 -16.71 14.14 17.87
C LEU A 112 -16.54 14.56 19.33
N GLU A 113 -17.14 15.67 19.77
CA GLU A 113 -17.12 16.07 21.19
C GLU A 113 -17.78 15.03 22.10
N MET A 114 -18.88 14.42 21.62
CA MET A 114 -19.59 13.35 22.33
C MET A 114 -18.94 11.96 22.18
N ARG A 115 -17.77 11.87 21.51
CA ARG A 115 -17.07 10.62 21.20
C ARG A 115 -17.94 9.61 20.43
N HIS A 116 -18.87 10.09 19.62
CA HIS A 116 -19.67 9.25 18.73
C HIS A 116 -18.89 8.93 17.46
N LEU A 117 -19.01 7.69 16.99
CA LEU A 117 -18.39 7.27 15.73
C LEU A 117 -19.02 8.01 14.55
N LEU A 118 -18.16 8.45 13.62
CA LEU A 118 -18.60 9.03 12.36
C LEU A 118 -18.94 7.92 11.36
N THR A 119 -19.95 8.18 10.55
CA THR A 119 -20.36 7.31 9.44
C THR A 119 -19.42 7.48 8.24
N PRO A 120 -19.38 6.51 7.30
CA PRO A 120 -18.57 6.64 6.08
C PRO A 120 -18.88 7.90 5.26
N HIS A 121 -20.15 8.32 5.21
CA HIS A 121 -20.56 9.56 4.51
C HIS A 121 -19.99 10.81 5.18
N GLU A 122 -19.96 10.86 6.51
CA GLU A 122 -19.37 11.97 7.26
C GLU A 122 -17.85 12.04 7.07
N ILE A 123 -17.17 10.89 7.08
CA ILE A 123 -15.73 10.82 6.76
C ILE A 123 -15.45 11.27 5.33
N SER A 124 -16.27 10.84 4.36
CA SER A 124 -16.15 11.29 2.97
C SER A 124 -16.35 12.81 2.86
N TYR A 125 -17.33 13.36 3.55
CA TYR A 125 -17.56 14.81 3.60
C TYR A 125 -16.33 15.56 4.13
N LEU A 126 -15.71 15.08 5.21
CA LEU A 126 -14.51 15.70 5.79
C LEU A 126 -13.32 15.68 4.82
N ASN A 127 -13.10 14.57 4.11
CA ASN A 127 -12.06 14.46 3.09
C ASN A 127 -12.30 15.43 1.92
N SER A 128 -13.54 15.54 1.44
CA SER A 128 -13.89 16.44 0.33
C SER A 128 -13.81 17.94 0.69
N ASN A 129 -13.81 18.28 1.98
CA ASN A 129 -13.76 19.66 2.47
C ASN A 129 -12.41 20.01 3.14
N ASP A 130 -11.35 19.24 2.87
CA ASP A 130 -9.98 19.47 3.36
C ASP A 130 -9.89 19.59 4.90
N HIS A 131 -10.48 18.61 5.59
CA HIS A 131 -10.42 18.49 7.06
C HIS A 131 -9.76 17.19 7.54
N PRO A 132 -8.54 16.85 7.09
CA PRO A 132 -7.87 15.59 7.41
C PRO A 132 -7.63 15.42 8.92
N GLN A 133 -7.41 16.49 9.68
CA GLN A 133 -7.24 16.39 11.14
C GLN A 133 -8.49 15.84 11.85
N LEU A 134 -9.68 16.15 11.34
CA LEU A 134 -10.93 15.64 11.94
C LEU A 134 -11.13 14.16 11.63
N VAL A 135 -10.69 13.71 10.44
CA VAL A 135 -10.66 12.29 10.08
C VAL A 135 -9.72 11.53 11.01
N ALA A 136 -8.53 12.07 11.30
CA ALA A 136 -7.60 11.46 12.24
C ALA A 136 -8.17 11.38 13.68
N ILE A 137 -8.90 12.42 14.14
CA ILE A 137 -9.59 12.37 15.44
C ILE A 137 -10.66 11.28 15.45
N ALA A 138 -11.47 11.20 14.39
CA ALA A 138 -12.51 10.18 14.28
C ALA A 138 -11.91 8.76 14.27
N GLU A 139 -10.81 8.56 13.54
CA GLU A 139 -10.04 7.31 13.53
C GLU A 139 -9.52 6.98 14.93
N PHE A 140 -8.95 7.95 15.65
CA PHE A 140 -8.47 7.73 17.01
C PHE A 140 -9.61 7.32 17.95
N GLN A 141 -10.76 8.00 17.89
CA GLN A 141 -11.93 7.61 18.68
C GLN A 141 -12.43 6.21 18.35
N ALA A 142 -12.46 5.83 17.07
CA ALA A 142 -12.81 4.48 16.66
C ALA A 142 -11.86 3.42 17.23
N LEU A 143 -10.55 3.69 17.22
CA LEU A 143 -9.56 2.82 17.85
C LEU A 143 -9.73 2.75 19.37
N MET A 144 -9.96 3.89 20.03
CA MET A 144 -10.23 3.91 21.48
C MET A 144 -11.45 3.06 21.83
N VAL A 145 -12.54 3.12 21.05
CA VAL A 145 -13.72 2.27 21.24
C VAL A 145 -13.39 0.80 20.98
N LYS A 146 -12.71 0.48 19.87
CA LYS A 146 -12.30 -0.89 19.51
C LYS A 146 -11.50 -1.56 20.62
N TYR A 147 -10.60 -0.81 21.25
CA TYR A 147 -9.74 -1.29 22.32
C TYR A 147 -10.24 -0.95 23.73
N GLN A 148 -11.50 -0.49 23.86
CA GLN A 148 -12.17 -0.22 25.14
C GLN A 148 -11.43 0.78 26.05
N VAL A 149 -10.75 1.78 25.46
CA VAL A 149 -10.04 2.83 26.19
C VAL A 149 -11.05 3.84 26.74
N THR A 150 -11.42 3.69 28.01
CA THR A 150 -12.39 4.57 28.67
C THR A 150 -11.74 5.71 29.47
N GLN A 151 -10.55 5.48 30.03
CA GLN A 151 -9.94 6.36 31.03
C GLN A 151 -8.91 7.34 30.46
N TYR A 152 -8.60 7.29 29.16
CA TYR A 152 -7.59 8.17 28.57
C TYR A 152 -8.19 9.57 28.28
N PRO A 153 -7.62 10.65 28.83
CA PRO A 153 -8.24 11.98 28.80
C PRO A 153 -8.06 12.69 27.45
N ASP A 154 -6.98 12.40 26.73
CA ASP A 154 -6.67 13.03 25.45
C ASP A 154 -7.27 12.23 24.28
N SER A 155 -7.79 12.91 23.27
CA SER A 155 -8.27 12.32 22.02
C SER A 155 -7.65 13.00 20.81
N HIS A 156 -6.52 13.69 21.01
CA HIS A 156 -5.80 14.36 19.94
C HIS A 156 -4.91 13.36 19.16
N PRO A 157 -4.87 13.42 17.81
CA PRO A 157 -4.06 12.51 17.00
C PRO A 157 -2.55 12.62 17.21
N SER A 158 -2.08 13.68 17.87
CA SER A 158 -0.67 13.79 18.26
C SER A 158 -0.33 12.99 19.52
N SER A 159 -1.31 12.40 20.19
CA SER A 159 -1.08 11.56 21.37
C SER A 159 -0.25 10.32 20.98
N PRO A 160 0.75 9.92 21.80
CA PRO A 160 1.46 8.66 21.62
C PRO A 160 0.52 7.44 21.56
N LEU A 161 -0.63 7.50 22.27
CA LEU A 161 -1.61 6.43 22.27
C LEU A 161 -2.16 6.19 20.86
N PHE A 162 -2.43 7.24 20.09
CA PHE A 162 -2.98 7.06 18.75
C PHE A 162 -2.02 6.26 17.87
N ALA A 163 -0.73 6.63 17.86
CA ALA A 163 0.29 5.89 17.12
C ALA A 163 0.40 4.43 17.58
N ILE A 164 0.35 4.18 18.90
CA ILE A 164 0.36 2.82 19.47
C ILE A 164 -0.85 2.02 19.02
N LEU A 165 -2.07 2.58 19.11
CA LEU A 165 -3.28 1.88 18.71
C LEU A 165 -3.29 1.58 17.21
N LYS A 166 -2.79 2.48 16.35
CA LYS A 166 -2.64 2.22 14.92
C LYS A 166 -1.71 1.04 14.66
N GLN A 167 -0.56 0.99 15.35
CA GLN A 167 0.40 -0.11 15.21
C GLN A 167 -0.18 -1.44 15.70
N LEU A 168 -0.87 -1.45 16.84
CA LEU A 168 -1.56 -2.64 17.33
C LEU A 168 -2.64 -3.11 16.35
N ASP A 169 -3.32 -2.19 15.66
CA ASP A 169 -4.38 -2.51 14.69
C ASP A 169 -3.88 -3.31 13.49
N VAL A 170 -2.69 -2.97 13.00
CA VAL A 170 -2.03 -3.64 11.89
C VAL A 170 -1.02 -4.70 12.35
N GLN A 171 -1.02 -5.02 13.65
CA GLN A 171 -0.10 -5.98 14.28
C GLN A 171 1.39 -5.65 14.08
N GLU A 172 1.73 -4.37 13.99
CA GLU A 172 3.11 -3.88 13.95
C GLU A 172 3.77 -3.95 15.34
N LEU A 173 5.10 -4.03 15.36
CA LEU A 173 5.89 -4.04 16.58
C LEU A 173 5.93 -2.65 17.22
N LEU A 174 5.68 -2.60 18.53
CA LEU A 174 5.91 -1.38 19.31
C LEU A 174 7.41 -1.19 19.58
N SER A 175 7.86 0.06 19.60
CA SER A 175 9.20 0.41 20.08
C SER A 175 9.31 0.28 21.60
N LEU A 176 10.54 0.16 22.11
CA LEU A 176 10.78 0.10 23.55
C LEU A 176 10.20 1.31 24.29
N GLN A 177 10.36 2.52 23.73
CA GLN A 177 9.80 3.75 24.29
C GLN A 177 8.27 3.73 24.35
N GLN A 178 7.60 3.16 23.35
CA GLN A 178 6.14 3.00 23.36
C GLN A 178 5.67 1.98 24.39
N ILE A 179 6.42 0.89 24.59
CA ILE A 179 6.13 -0.12 25.61
C ILE A 179 6.28 0.47 27.00
N GLU A 180 7.38 1.18 27.27
CA GLU A 180 7.63 1.89 28.53
C GLU A 180 6.55 2.96 28.78
N TRP A 181 6.20 3.71 27.74
CA TRP A 181 5.11 4.67 27.81
C TRP A 181 3.79 3.99 28.18
N LEU A 182 3.43 2.90 27.51
CA LEU A 182 2.18 2.17 27.77
C LEU A 182 2.11 1.63 29.21
N GLN A 183 3.23 1.15 29.75
CA GLN A 183 3.35 0.73 31.14
C GLN A 183 3.14 1.90 32.11
N SER A 184 3.70 3.08 31.80
CA SER A 184 3.56 4.28 32.63
C SER A 184 2.13 4.81 32.72
N GLN A 185 1.34 4.65 31.65
CA GLN A 185 -0.02 5.19 31.56
C GLN A 185 -1.08 4.32 32.24
N GLN A 186 -0.73 3.14 32.77
CA GLN A 186 -1.65 2.22 33.44
C GLN A 186 -2.91 1.93 32.60
N LEU A 187 -2.72 1.58 31.31
CA LEU A 187 -3.80 1.18 30.40
C LEU A 187 -3.84 -0.36 30.25
N PRO A 188 -4.42 -1.10 31.22
CA PRO A 188 -4.33 -2.55 31.26
C PRO A 188 -5.01 -3.24 30.07
N GLU A 189 -6.07 -2.65 29.50
CA GLU A 189 -6.79 -3.20 28.36
C GLU A 189 -5.88 -3.24 27.12
N ILE A 190 -5.19 -2.13 26.84
CA ILE A 190 -4.23 -2.03 25.73
C ILE A 190 -3.02 -2.91 25.97
N PHE A 191 -2.52 -2.94 27.21
CA PHE A 191 -1.38 -3.77 27.56
C PHE A 191 -1.69 -5.27 27.44
N ALA A 192 -2.91 -5.70 27.76
CA ALA A 192 -3.36 -7.07 27.57
C ALA A 192 -3.40 -7.46 26.08
N VAL A 193 -3.91 -6.59 25.21
CA VAL A 193 -3.90 -6.79 23.75
C VAL A 193 -2.47 -6.91 23.24
N PHE A 194 -1.60 -5.98 23.64
CA PHE A 194 -0.17 -6.04 23.31
C PHE A 194 0.45 -7.38 23.75
N LYS A 195 0.25 -7.80 25.00
CA LYS A 195 0.78 -9.08 25.51
C LYS A 195 0.25 -10.28 24.74
N HIS A 196 -1.01 -10.26 24.34
CA HIS A 196 -1.60 -11.32 23.53
C HIS A 196 -0.94 -11.41 22.15
N GLN A 197 -0.75 -10.27 21.47
CA GLN A 197 -0.02 -10.23 20.19
C GLN A 197 1.42 -10.73 20.35
N GLU A 198 2.11 -10.30 21.41
CA GLU A 198 3.49 -10.76 21.66
C GLU A 198 3.59 -12.24 21.98
N HIS A 199 2.59 -12.81 22.63
CA HIS A 199 2.55 -14.26 22.81
C HIS A 199 2.45 -14.99 21.47
N GLY A 200 1.57 -14.53 20.57
CA GLY A 200 1.46 -15.06 19.22
C GLY A 200 2.78 -14.99 18.43
N ARG A 201 3.46 -13.84 18.48
CA ARG A 201 4.77 -13.67 17.83
C ARG A 201 5.85 -14.56 18.44
N ASN A 202 5.87 -14.73 19.77
CA ASN A 202 6.80 -15.64 20.45
C ASN A 202 6.59 -17.10 20.02
N LEU A 203 5.34 -17.55 19.89
CA LEU A 203 5.04 -18.90 19.41
C LEU A 203 5.50 -19.09 17.97
N GLN A 204 5.22 -18.10 17.10
CA GLN A 204 5.70 -18.11 15.72
C GLN A 204 7.24 -18.14 15.66
N PHE A 205 7.91 -17.28 16.43
CA PHE A 205 9.37 -17.24 16.48
C PHE A 205 9.95 -18.57 16.95
N THR A 206 9.35 -19.19 17.97
CA THR A 206 9.77 -20.51 18.47
C THR A 206 9.65 -21.58 17.39
N ALA A 207 8.52 -21.63 16.68
CA ALA A 207 8.31 -22.56 15.57
C ALA A 207 9.30 -22.32 14.42
N LEU A 208 9.63 -21.06 14.12
CA LEU A 208 10.63 -20.72 13.12
C LEU A 208 12.04 -21.14 13.57
N LYS A 209 12.41 -20.93 14.85
CA LYS A 209 13.69 -21.37 15.39
C LYS A 209 13.84 -22.88 15.27
N GLU A 210 12.79 -23.63 15.55
CA GLU A 210 12.78 -25.09 15.39
C GLU A 210 12.93 -25.48 13.91
N LYS A 211 12.09 -24.92 13.04
CA LYS A 211 12.09 -25.20 11.59
C LYS A 211 13.45 -24.93 10.93
N TYR A 212 14.11 -23.85 11.32
CA TYR A 212 15.39 -23.41 10.74
C TYR A 212 16.60 -23.70 11.63
N GLN A 213 16.44 -24.61 12.60
CA GLN A 213 17.52 -25.11 13.45
C GLN A 213 18.30 -24.00 14.20
N ALA A 214 17.64 -22.88 14.50
CA ALA A 214 18.20 -21.75 15.23
C ALA A 214 18.05 -21.89 16.76
N GLY A 215 17.92 -23.12 17.27
CA GLY A 215 17.72 -23.41 18.70
C GLY A 215 18.92 -23.01 19.57
N GLY A 216 20.13 -22.97 19.00
CA GLY A 216 21.35 -22.52 19.69
C GLY A 216 21.39 -21.03 20.03
N TYR A 217 20.44 -20.23 19.53
CA TYR A 217 20.35 -18.82 19.86
C TYR A 217 19.73 -18.63 21.26
N ALA A 218 20.53 -18.11 22.20
CA ALA A 218 20.18 -18.02 23.62
C ALA A 218 19.01 -17.06 23.91
N ASP A 219 18.83 -16.02 23.11
CA ASP A 219 17.69 -15.13 23.27
C ASP A 219 16.42 -15.84 22.74
N THR A 220 15.49 -16.01 23.66
CA THR A 220 14.18 -16.61 23.42
C THR A 220 13.14 -15.58 23.03
N SER A 221 13.48 -14.29 23.16
CA SER A 221 12.61 -13.19 22.82
C SER A 221 12.66 -12.88 21.32
N TYR A 222 11.49 -12.72 20.70
CA TYR A 222 11.38 -12.14 19.34
C TYR A 222 11.94 -10.71 19.28
N LEU A 223 12.21 -10.08 20.44
CA LEU A 223 12.90 -8.78 20.52
C LEU A 223 14.31 -8.83 19.92
N SER A 224 14.88 -10.02 19.71
CA SER A 224 15.96 -10.21 18.74
C SER A 224 15.45 -10.02 17.31
N ARG A 225 15.26 -8.73 16.95
CA ARG A 225 14.81 -8.29 15.63
C ARG A 225 15.58 -8.96 14.49
N PRO A 226 16.93 -9.07 14.53
CA PRO A 226 17.66 -9.60 13.38
C PRO A 226 17.34 -11.06 13.10
N LEU A 227 17.30 -11.94 14.12
CA LEU A 227 17.02 -13.36 13.86
C LEU A 227 15.60 -13.57 13.39
N TYR A 228 14.62 -12.95 14.06
CA TYR A 228 13.21 -13.15 13.70
C TYR A 228 12.93 -12.72 12.26
N GLU A 229 13.44 -11.55 11.85
CA GLU A 229 13.32 -11.05 10.47
C GLU A 229 13.97 -11.99 9.45
N ILE A 230 15.16 -12.51 9.75
CA ILE A 230 15.85 -13.47 8.87
C ILE A 230 15.02 -14.74 8.70
N LEU A 231 14.48 -15.29 9.80
CA LEU A 231 13.70 -16.51 9.75
C LEU A 231 12.36 -16.31 9.01
N GLN A 232 11.72 -15.15 9.16
CA GLN A 232 10.53 -14.79 8.37
C GLN A 232 10.86 -14.71 6.88
N GLN A 233 12.01 -14.12 6.51
CA GLN A 233 12.45 -14.09 5.11
C GLN A 233 12.67 -15.50 4.55
N LEU A 234 13.29 -16.39 5.31
CA LEU A 234 13.46 -17.80 4.91
C LEU A 234 12.11 -18.50 4.71
N ASP A 235 11.13 -18.21 5.57
CA ASP A 235 9.79 -18.78 5.49
C ASP A 235 8.99 -18.28 4.29
N ALA A 236 9.16 -17.01 3.96
CA ALA A 236 8.60 -16.40 2.76
C ALA A 236 9.41 -16.70 1.47
N ASN A 237 10.47 -17.53 1.55
CA ASN A 237 11.41 -17.81 0.45
C ASN A 237 12.04 -16.53 -0.15
N GLN A 238 12.21 -15.50 0.68
CA GLN A 238 12.82 -14.21 0.33
C GLN A 238 14.35 -14.24 0.52
N PRO A 239 15.11 -13.48 -0.28
CA PRO A 239 16.57 -13.53 -0.24
C PRO A 239 17.10 -12.91 1.06
N VAL A 240 17.92 -13.66 1.79
CA VAL A 240 18.66 -13.17 2.96
C VAL A 240 19.91 -12.46 2.47
N SER A 241 20.11 -11.23 2.93
CA SER A 241 21.25 -10.38 2.53
C SER A 241 22.58 -10.88 3.08
N ASN A 242 23.70 -10.47 2.46
CA ASN A 242 25.03 -10.83 2.95
C ASN A 242 25.28 -10.30 4.38
N LEU A 243 24.78 -9.11 4.73
CA LEU A 243 24.88 -8.55 6.09
C LEU A 243 24.17 -9.43 7.13
N GLN A 244 22.99 -9.94 6.80
CA GLN A 244 22.26 -10.87 7.66
C GLN A 244 22.97 -12.22 7.78
N ILE A 245 23.57 -12.72 6.70
CA ILE A 245 24.39 -13.94 6.74
C ILE A 245 25.62 -13.74 7.65
N ASP A 246 26.30 -12.61 7.54
CA ASP A 246 27.43 -12.30 8.41
C ASP A 246 27.01 -12.15 9.87
N TRP A 247 25.81 -11.60 10.12
CA TRP A 247 25.20 -11.61 11.45
C TRP A 247 24.96 -13.03 11.97
N LEU A 248 24.40 -13.94 11.17
CA LEU A 248 24.23 -15.36 11.57
C LEU A 248 25.57 -16.03 11.91
N LYS A 249 26.63 -15.73 11.14
CA LYS A 249 27.99 -16.24 11.42
C LYS A 249 28.52 -15.73 12.77
N GLN A 250 28.31 -14.46 13.08
CA GLN A 250 28.68 -13.88 14.38
C GLN A 250 27.94 -14.57 15.52
N GLN A 251 26.68 -14.97 15.32
CA GLN A 251 25.89 -15.73 16.29
C GLN A 251 26.19 -17.24 16.29
N ARG A 252 27.10 -17.73 15.43
CA ARG A 252 27.48 -19.14 15.29
C ARG A 252 26.31 -20.08 14.99
N LEU A 253 25.32 -19.62 14.22
CA LEU A 253 24.15 -20.41 13.80
C LEU A 253 24.44 -21.21 12.54
N VAL A 254 25.33 -22.21 12.65
CA VAL A 254 25.91 -22.96 11.51
C VAL A 254 24.83 -23.68 10.71
N GLU A 255 23.89 -24.34 11.38
CA GLU A 255 22.80 -25.08 10.75
C GLU A 255 21.85 -24.15 9.98
N THR A 256 21.48 -23.02 10.58
CA THR A 256 20.66 -22.01 9.92
C THR A 256 21.35 -21.42 8.69
N ILE A 257 22.67 -21.18 8.75
CA ILE A 257 23.46 -20.73 7.60
C ILE A 257 23.42 -21.76 6.46
N ALA A 258 23.57 -23.05 6.78
CA ALA A 258 23.50 -24.11 5.76
C ALA A 258 22.14 -24.11 5.04
N ILE A 259 21.03 -23.92 5.78
CA ILE A 259 19.69 -23.81 5.19
C ILE A 259 19.55 -22.56 4.31
N VAL A 260 20.09 -21.41 4.74
CA VAL A 260 20.10 -20.17 3.95
C VAL A 260 20.84 -20.39 2.63
N GLU A 261 22.00 -21.05 2.67
CA GLU A 261 22.80 -21.36 1.49
C GLU A 261 22.10 -22.36 0.56
N GLU A 262 21.44 -23.38 1.12
CA GLU A 262 20.64 -24.33 0.36
C GLU A 262 19.49 -23.63 -0.38
N GLN A 263 18.70 -22.79 0.30
CA GLN A 263 17.63 -22.02 -0.34
C GLN A 263 18.16 -21.04 -1.41
N LYS A 264 19.31 -20.40 -1.15
CA LYS A 264 19.98 -19.55 -2.15
C LYS A 264 20.37 -20.36 -3.39
N ASN A 265 20.93 -21.55 -3.21
CA ASN A 265 21.29 -22.45 -4.29
C ASN A 265 20.07 -22.96 -5.07
N LEU A 266 18.96 -23.28 -4.39
CA LEU A 266 17.70 -23.69 -5.02
C LEU A 266 17.14 -22.57 -5.92
N ARG A 267 17.09 -21.33 -5.41
CA ARG A 267 16.65 -20.18 -6.21
C ARG A 267 17.56 -19.92 -7.41
N ASN A 268 18.87 -20.02 -7.20
CA ASN A 268 19.82 -19.92 -8.29
C ASN A 268 19.60 -21.02 -9.33
N PHE A 269 19.30 -22.26 -8.90
CA PHE A 269 19.03 -23.35 -9.82
C PHE A 269 17.77 -23.10 -10.65
N GLU A 270 16.68 -22.65 -10.05
CA GLU A 270 15.45 -22.29 -10.79
C GLU A 270 15.69 -21.13 -11.77
N ALA A 271 16.45 -20.11 -11.36
CA ALA A 271 16.84 -19.01 -12.25
C ALA A 271 17.68 -19.51 -13.44
N LEU A 272 18.62 -20.44 -13.22
CA LEU A 272 19.40 -21.07 -14.28
C LEU A 272 18.52 -21.93 -15.18
N LYS A 273 17.60 -22.73 -14.63
CA LYS A 273 16.65 -23.53 -15.43
C LYS A 273 15.84 -22.63 -16.35
N HIS A 274 15.32 -21.51 -15.84
CA HIS A 274 14.61 -20.54 -16.65
C HIS A 274 15.53 -19.92 -17.73
N LYS A 275 16.72 -19.43 -17.35
CA LYS A 275 17.69 -18.81 -18.26
C LYS A 275 18.11 -19.73 -19.40
N TYR A 276 18.27 -21.02 -19.12
CA TYR A 276 18.73 -22.03 -20.08
C TYR A 276 17.59 -22.89 -20.67
N GLU A 277 16.34 -22.42 -20.55
CA GLU A 277 15.13 -23.05 -21.09
C GLU A 277 14.97 -24.54 -20.72
N VAL A 278 15.33 -24.91 -19.49
CA VAL A 278 15.18 -26.29 -18.99
C VAL A 278 13.74 -26.50 -18.51
N THR A 279 12.81 -26.70 -19.43
CA THR A 279 11.37 -26.84 -19.12
C THR A 279 10.95 -28.27 -18.79
N ALA A 280 11.65 -29.28 -19.31
CA ALA A 280 11.25 -30.69 -19.21
C ALA A 280 11.90 -31.47 -18.05
N PHE A 281 12.80 -30.85 -17.27
CA PHE A 281 13.55 -31.54 -16.22
C PHE A 281 12.93 -31.32 -14.85
N GLN A 282 12.37 -32.38 -14.27
CA GLN A 282 11.63 -32.34 -13.00
C GLN A 282 12.52 -32.29 -11.76
N GLU A 283 13.79 -32.64 -11.86
CA GLU A 283 14.69 -32.65 -10.69
C GLU A 283 15.04 -31.20 -10.30
N SER A 284 14.69 -30.81 -9.08
CA SER A 284 15.04 -29.51 -8.48
C SER A 284 16.13 -29.62 -7.41
N SER A 285 16.83 -30.76 -7.34
CA SER A 285 17.90 -30.96 -6.36
C SER A 285 19.16 -30.16 -6.72
N ILE A 286 19.73 -29.46 -5.73
CA ILE A 286 21.05 -28.81 -5.85
C ILE A 286 22.21 -29.80 -5.93
N SER A 287 22.00 -31.07 -5.55
CA SER A 287 23.00 -32.13 -5.77
C SER A 287 22.96 -32.70 -7.19
N SER A 288 21.94 -32.35 -7.98
CA SER A 288 21.77 -32.84 -9.34
C SER A 288 22.97 -32.51 -10.21
N HIS A 289 23.30 -33.43 -11.11
CA HIS A 289 24.34 -33.20 -12.10
C HIS A 289 23.97 -32.00 -13.01
N LEU A 290 22.67 -31.80 -13.28
CA LEU A 290 22.20 -30.66 -14.06
C LEU A 290 22.58 -29.32 -13.42
N TYR A 291 22.36 -29.13 -12.11
CA TYR A 291 22.74 -27.85 -11.47
C TYR A 291 24.23 -27.56 -11.61
N LYS A 292 25.08 -28.58 -11.45
CA LYS A 292 26.54 -28.46 -11.65
C LYS A 292 26.89 -28.05 -13.08
N VAL A 293 26.24 -28.67 -14.07
CA VAL A 293 26.45 -28.35 -15.49
C VAL A 293 25.97 -26.93 -15.81
N LEU A 294 24.78 -26.52 -15.36
CA LEU A 294 24.28 -25.15 -15.59
C LEU A 294 25.17 -24.09 -14.93
N LYS A 295 25.72 -24.38 -13.74
CA LYS A 295 26.70 -23.48 -13.10
C LYS A 295 27.99 -23.32 -13.92
N LYS A 296 28.50 -24.40 -14.53
CA LYS A 296 29.67 -24.32 -15.44
C LYS A 296 29.37 -23.45 -16.65
N ILE A 297 28.19 -23.63 -17.28
CA ILE A 297 27.75 -22.80 -18.40
C ILE A 297 27.69 -21.32 -18.00
N GLU A 298 27.11 -21.02 -16.83
CA GLU A 298 27.00 -19.67 -16.29
C GLU A 298 28.37 -19.03 -16.02
N ALA A 299 29.29 -19.78 -15.42
CA ALA A 299 30.68 -19.34 -15.20
C ALA A 299 31.45 -19.14 -16.52
N GLY A 300 30.95 -19.75 -17.60
CA GLY A 300 31.56 -19.72 -18.91
C GLY A 300 32.66 -20.73 -19.12
N ASP A 301 32.68 -21.76 -18.30
CA ASP A 301 33.58 -22.89 -18.41
C ASP A 301 33.21 -23.76 -19.61
N SER A 302 34.21 -24.43 -20.19
CA SER A 302 33.95 -25.48 -21.19
C SER A 302 33.34 -26.70 -20.52
N LEU A 303 32.31 -27.28 -21.16
CA LEU A 303 31.73 -28.54 -20.71
C LEU A 303 32.67 -29.69 -21.07
N SER A 304 32.78 -30.66 -20.16
CA SER A 304 33.44 -31.92 -20.48
C SER A 304 32.56 -32.76 -21.42
N ASP A 305 33.14 -33.69 -22.19
CA ASP A 305 32.35 -34.59 -23.04
C ASP A 305 31.25 -35.34 -22.25
N PRO A 306 31.49 -35.82 -21.00
CA PRO A 306 30.42 -36.36 -20.17
C PRO A 306 29.28 -35.38 -19.87
N ASP A 307 29.59 -34.13 -19.52
CA ASP A 307 28.58 -33.10 -19.21
C ASP A 307 27.76 -32.75 -20.46
N PHE A 308 28.43 -32.59 -21.61
CA PHE A 308 27.77 -32.31 -22.89
C PHE A 308 26.86 -33.47 -23.32
N ASN A 309 27.38 -34.70 -23.25
CA ASN A 309 26.61 -35.90 -23.56
C ASN A 309 25.45 -36.12 -22.60
N PHE A 310 25.56 -35.72 -21.33
CA PHE A 310 24.45 -35.74 -20.38
C PHE A 310 23.29 -34.85 -20.86
N LEU A 311 23.57 -33.58 -21.23
CA LEU A 311 22.55 -32.66 -21.73
C LEU A 311 21.89 -33.20 -23.01
N ASN A 312 22.71 -33.77 -23.92
CA ASN A 312 22.22 -34.34 -25.18
C ASN A 312 21.31 -35.56 -24.94
N LYS A 313 21.73 -36.49 -24.07
CA LYS A 313 20.92 -37.68 -23.70
C LYS A 313 19.60 -37.30 -23.03
N ARG A 314 19.57 -36.21 -22.25
CA ARG A 314 18.36 -35.67 -21.62
C ARG A 314 17.50 -34.81 -22.57
N LYS A 315 17.88 -34.71 -23.84
CA LYS A 315 17.19 -33.92 -24.87
C LYS A 315 17.05 -32.44 -24.50
N LEU A 316 18.03 -31.88 -23.80
CA LEU A 316 18.07 -30.46 -23.42
C LEU A 316 18.64 -29.60 -24.57
N VAL A 317 17.96 -29.68 -25.73
CA VAL A 317 18.42 -29.10 -27.00
C VAL A 317 18.56 -27.57 -26.91
N SER A 318 17.61 -26.88 -26.28
CA SER A 318 17.70 -25.43 -26.07
C SER A 318 18.93 -25.04 -25.23
N THR A 319 19.18 -25.76 -24.14
CA THR A 319 20.33 -25.50 -23.27
C THR A 319 21.65 -25.68 -24.02
N LEU A 320 21.77 -26.74 -24.81
CA LEU A 320 22.94 -26.99 -25.66
C LEU A 320 23.12 -25.90 -26.73
N ALA A 321 22.02 -25.46 -27.35
CA ALA A 321 22.06 -24.39 -28.34
C ALA A 321 22.55 -23.07 -27.73
N ILE A 322 22.03 -22.71 -26.55
CA ILE A 322 22.49 -21.52 -25.81
C ILE A 322 23.97 -21.64 -25.46
N TYR A 323 24.42 -22.79 -24.97
CA TYR A 323 25.82 -23.03 -24.62
C TYR A 323 26.77 -22.88 -25.83
N VAL A 324 26.48 -23.57 -26.94
CA VAL A 324 27.32 -23.50 -28.16
C VAL A 324 27.38 -22.07 -28.68
N ARG A 325 26.25 -21.36 -28.70
CA ARG A 325 26.19 -19.95 -29.08
C ARG A 325 27.05 -19.06 -28.16
N MET A 326 26.97 -19.24 -26.84
CA MET A 326 27.81 -18.51 -25.89
C MET A 326 29.31 -18.77 -26.11
N LYS A 327 29.68 -20.01 -26.45
CA LYS A 327 31.07 -20.41 -26.73
C LYS A 327 31.60 -19.74 -28.00
N ILE A 328 30.81 -19.78 -29.08
CA ILE A 328 31.11 -19.12 -30.36
C ILE A 328 31.22 -17.61 -30.17
N GLY A 329 30.28 -16.97 -29.48
CA GLY A 329 30.30 -15.52 -29.21
C GLY A 329 31.49 -15.07 -28.36
N ARG A 330 32.13 -16.00 -27.62
CA ARG A 330 33.39 -15.78 -26.90
C ARG A 330 34.64 -16.17 -27.71
N ASN A 331 34.49 -16.50 -29.00
CA ASN A 331 35.53 -17.00 -29.89
C ASN A 331 36.26 -18.26 -29.36
N GLN A 332 35.56 -19.09 -28.57
CA GLN A 332 36.11 -20.36 -28.10
C GLN A 332 35.90 -21.45 -29.16
N VAL A 333 36.91 -22.31 -29.35
CA VAL A 333 36.86 -23.41 -30.32
C VAL A 333 35.91 -24.51 -29.82
N LEU A 334 34.99 -24.95 -30.68
CA LEU A 334 34.14 -26.10 -30.37
C LEU A 334 34.94 -27.40 -30.42
N THR A 335 34.67 -28.30 -29.48
CA THR A 335 35.16 -29.69 -29.55
C THR A 335 34.51 -30.40 -30.72
N GLU A 336 35.08 -31.55 -31.11
CA GLU A 336 34.52 -32.33 -32.22
C GLU A 336 33.11 -32.84 -31.90
N THR A 337 32.84 -33.20 -30.64
CA THR A 337 31.51 -33.59 -30.16
C THR A 337 30.50 -32.44 -30.30
N GLU A 338 30.89 -31.23 -29.87
CA GLU A 338 30.06 -30.02 -29.95
C GLU A 338 29.77 -29.62 -31.40
N TYR A 339 30.79 -29.64 -32.26
CA TYR A 339 30.66 -29.33 -33.67
C TYR A 339 29.74 -30.32 -34.40
N ASN A 340 29.94 -31.62 -34.19
CA ASN A 340 29.09 -32.64 -34.80
C ASN A 340 27.64 -32.52 -34.33
N TRP A 341 27.41 -32.24 -33.05
CA TRP A 341 26.08 -31.97 -32.53
C TRP A 341 25.45 -30.74 -33.22
N LEU A 342 26.21 -29.65 -33.38
CA LEU A 342 25.73 -28.43 -34.04
C LEU A 342 25.32 -28.70 -35.49
N VAL A 343 26.14 -29.44 -36.25
CA VAL A 343 25.82 -29.83 -37.64
C VAL A 343 24.55 -30.68 -37.71
N GLN A 344 24.39 -31.64 -36.79
CA GLN A 344 23.19 -32.49 -36.73
C GLN A 344 21.92 -31.72 -36.37
N ASN A 345 22.04 -30.69 -35.54
CA ASN A 345 20.90 -29.90 -35.03
C ASN A 345 20.71 -28.58 -35.77
N ARG A 346 21.40 -28.37 -36.90
CA ARG A 346 21.32 -27.12 -37.67
C ARG A 346 19.89 -26.77 -38.11
N GLN A 347 19.00 -27.74 -38.30
CA GLN A 347 17.60 -27.46 -38.68
C GLN A 347 16.75 -26.88 -37.54
N ASN A 348 17.28 -26.80 -36.31
CA ASN A 348 16.61 -26.11 -35.23
C ASN A 348 16.68 -24.60 -35.46
N HIS A 349 15.54 -24.01 -35.80
CA HIS A 349 15.42 -22.59 -36.16
C HIS A 349 16.10 -21.63 -35.15
N LYS A 350 16.06 -21.95 -33.85
CA LYS A 350 16.69 -21.14 -32.79
C LYS A 350 18.23 -21.07 -32.90
N LEU A 351 18.87 -22.04 -33.56
CA LEU A 351 20.33 -22.08 -33.76
C LEU A 351 20.76 -21.23 -34.96
N LEU A 352 20.03 -21.28 -36.07
CA LEU A 352 20.39 -20.62 -37.33
C LEU A 352 20.05 -19.13 -37.37
N GLU A 353 19.17 -18.65 -36.51
CA GLU A 353 18.88 -17.22 -36.39
C GLU A 353 20.10 -16.42 -35.90
N ASN A 354 21.12 -17.09 -35.35
CA ASN A 354 22.35 -16.42 -34.93
C ASN A 354 23.42 -16.46 -36.05
N GLN A 355 23.69 -15.27 -36.60
CA GLN A 355 24.68 -15.04 -37.64
C GLN A 355 26.11 -15.50 -37.26
N GLU A 356 26.49 -15.42 -35.98
CA GLU A 356 27.81 -15.87 -35.50
C GLU A 356 27.97 -17.38 -35.60
N VAL A 357 26.88 -18.13 -35.39
CA VAL A 357 26.87 -19.59 -35.54
C VAL A 357 27.09 -19.99 -37.00
N LEU A 358 26.44 -19.28 -37.94
CA LEU A 358 26.64 -19.48 -39.38
C LEU A 358 28.06 -19.10 -39.81
N CYS A 359 28.58 -17.95 -39.36
CA CYS A 359 29.98 -17.57 -39.56
C CYS A 359 30.92 -18.71 -39.14
N TYR A 360 30.72 -19.23 -37.93
CA TYR A 360 31.58 -20.27 -37.36
C TYR A 360 31.56 -21.56 -38.19
N LEU A 361 30.35 -22.02 -38.58
CA LEU A 361 30.19 -23.23 -39.39
C LEU A 361 30.88 -23.11 -40.76
N VAL A 362 30.70 -21.97 -41.44
CA VAL A 362 31.31 -21.71 -42.74
C VAL A 362 32.84 -21.63 -42.63
N SER A 363 33.37 -20.87 -41.67
CA SER A 363 34.82 -20.77 -41.47
C SER A 363 35.45 -22.13 -41.21
N ARG A 364 34.87 -22.95 -40.33
CA ARG A 364 35.41 -24.27 -40.00
C ARG A 364 35.35 -25.24 -41.19
N LYS A 365 34.29 -25.20 -42.00
CA LYS A 365 34.21 -26.01 -43.23
C LYS A 365 35.27 -25.63 -44.26
N LEU A 366 35.52 -24.33 -44.44
CA LEU A 366 36.56 -23.83 -45.34
C LEU A 366 37.95 -24.25 -44.86
N ASP A 367 38.22 -24.16 -43.55
CA ASP A 367 39.48 -24.61 -42.94
C ASP A 367 39.69 -26.13 -43.12
N ASP A 368 38.62 -26.92 -43.02
CA ASP A 368 38.62 -28.36 -43.27
C ASP A 368 38.69 -28.74 -44.77
N GLY A 369 38.61 -27.77 -45.70
CA GLY A 369 38.54 -28.01 -47.14
C GLY A 369 37.24 -28.69 -47.61
N LYS A 370 36.16 -28.61 -46.82
CA LYS A 370 34.84 -29.19 -47.14
C LYS A 370 33.99 -28.20 -47.95
N PRO A 371 33.20 -28.66 -48.94
CA PRO A 371 32.31 -27.78 -49.69
C PRO A 371 31.19 -27.22 -48.79
N LEU A 372 30.81 -25.97 -49.05
CA LEU A 372 29.62 -25.34 -48.46
C LEU A 372 28.35 -25.86 -49.14
N ASP A 373 27.27 -26.05 -48.38
CA ASP A 373 25.97 -26.31 -49.00
C ASP A 373 25.32 -25.02 -49.54
N GLU A 374 24.21 -25.14 -50.27
CA GLU A 374 23.55 -24.01 -50.92
C GLU A 374 23.14 -22.91 -49.92
N THR A 375 22.73 -23.28 -48.70
CA THR A 375 22.30 -22.31 -47.67
C THR A 375 23.50 -21.58 -47.07
N GLU A 376 24.56 -22.33 -46.76
CA GLU A 376 25.83 -21.79 -46.26
C GLU A 376 26.51 -20.89 -47.29
N ALA A 377 26.52 -21.30 -48.56
CA ALA A 377 27.08 -20.52 -49.67
C ALA A 377 26.29 -19.24 -49.91
N ALA A 378 24.95 -19.31 -49.92
CA ALA A 378 24.10 -18.13 -50.07
C ALA A 378 24.31 -17.13 -48.93
N TRP A 379 24.36 -17.60 -47.69
CA TRP A 379 24.64 -16.74 -46.53
C TRP A 379 26.05 -16.14 -46.59
N PHE A 380 27.07 -16.93 -46.95
CA PHE A 380 28.45 -16.45 -47.06
C PHE A 380 28.61 -15.36 -48.13
N ILE A 381 27.94 -15.51 -49.28
CA ILE A 381 27.91 -14.50 -50.34
C ILE A 381 27.33 -13.20 -49.80
N VAL A 382 26.17 -13.25 -49.14
CA VAL A 382 25.51 -12.05 -48.57
C VAL A 382 26.40 -11.36 -47.52
N GLU A 383 27.06 -12.13 -46.65
CA GLU A 383 27.94 -11.59 -45.63
C GLU A 383 29.21 -10.94 -46.23
N VAL A 384 29.82 -11.58 -47.22
CA VAL A 384 30.97 -11.03 -47.95
C VAL A 384 30.57 -9.75 -48.68
N GLU A 385 29.44 -9.71 -49.37
CA GLU A 385 28.91 -8.51 -50.02
C GLU A 385 28.66 -7.37 -49.02
N ALA A 386 28.08 -7.69 -47.85
CA ALA A 386 27.85 -6.71 -46.79
C ALA A 386 29.16 -6.13 -46.25
N LYS A 387 30.20 -6.96 -46.07
CA LYS A 387 31.54 -6.51 -45.66
C LYS A 387 32.23 -5.66 -46.72
N ILE A 388 32.09 -5.98 -48.01
CA ILE A 388 32.60 -5.17 -49.12
C ILE A 388 31.95 -3.78 -49.10
N LYS A 389 30.62 -3.71 -48.91
CA LYS A 389 29.88 -2.44 -48.84
C LYS A 389 30.21 -1.60 -47.60
N ARG A 390 30.61 -2.23 -46.49
CA ARG A 390 30.99 -1.56 -45.23
C ARG A 390 32.42 -1.04 -45.19
N LYS A 391 33.30 -1.41 -46.14
CA LYS A 391 34.64 -0.82 -46.20
C LYS A 391 34.50 0.70 -46.39
N PRO A 392 35.04 1.53 -45.48
CA PRO A 392 34.95 2.97 -45.61
C PRO A 392 35.58 3.38 -46.94
N ARG A 393 34.88 4.22 -47.71
CA ARG A 393 35.47 4.84 -48.90
C ARG A 393 36.78 5.48 -48.46
N PRO A 394 37.90 5.24 -49.17
CA PRO A 394 39.17 5.85 -48.81
C PRO A 394 38.93 7.36 -48.69
N ASN A 395 39.21 7.91 -47.51
CA ASN A 395 39.11 9.35 -47.27
C ASN A 395 39.87 10.03 -48.38
N THR A 396 39.14 10.80 -49.20
CA THR A 396 39.73 11.65 -50.21
C THR A 396 40.43 12.75 -49.43
N ILE A 397 41.74 12.60 -49.25
CA ILE A 397 42.59 13.62 -48.65
C ILE A 397 42.53 14.82 -49.60
N GLY A 398 41.93 15.91 -49.13
CA GLY A 398 41.97 17.22 -49.77
C GLY A 398 43.27 17.94 -49.49
#